data_AF-A0A1H2RLA5-F1
#
_entry.id   AF-A0A1H2RLA5-F1
#
_cell.length_a   1.000
_cell.length_b   1.000
_cell.length_c   1.000
_cell.angle_alpha   90.00
_cell.angle_beta   90.00
_cell.angle_gamma   90.00
#
_symmetry.space_group_name_H-M   'P 1'
#
loop_
_entity.id
_entity.type
_entity.pdbx_description
1 polymer ?
#
loop_
_entity_poly.entity_id
_entity_poly.type
_entity_poly.pdbx_seq_one_letter_code
_entity_poly.pdbx_strand_id
1 'polypeptide(L)'
;MPMNKIFQVEKLSVITENTFSVAGRMIAGDIIHKGEVFNLIKMDNNTLVEVNFTLKQIEMYGRSIDFIDIGCTGVLFLEGECPTTQIKELIIAAQTI
;
A
#
# COMPACT_ATOMS: atom_id res chain seq x y z
N MET A 1 15.42 -10.16 11.48
CA MET A 1 14.54 -10.69 10.43
C MET A 1 13.86 -9.49 9.80
N PRO A 2 13.93 -9.29 8.48
CA PRO A 2 13.22 -8.18 7.86
C PRO A 2 11.72 -8.35 8.13
N MET A 3 11.07 -7.28 8.59
CA MET A 3 9.67 -7.29 9.01
C MET A 3 8.81 -6.78 7.86
N ASN A 4 7.68 -7.43 7.59
CA ASN A 4 6.76 -6.97 6.56
C ASN A 4 6.27 -5.56 6.88
N LYS A 5 6.24 -4.69 5.86
CA LYS A 5 5.60 -3.38 5.95
C LYS A 5 4.13 -3.54 5.63
N ILE A 6 3.26 -3.09 6.52
CA ILE A 6 1.81 -3.27 6.40
C ILE A 6 1.11 -1.92 6.46
N PHE A 7 0.39 -1.62 5.38
CA PHE A 7 -0.47 -0.46 5.28
C PHE A 7 -1.93 -0.94 5.31
N GLN A 8 -2.66 -0.58 6.36
CA GLN A 8 -4.08 -0.86 6.49
C GLN A 8 -4.88 0.09 5.60
N VAL A 9 -5.68 -0.47 4.71
CA VAL A 9 -6.52 0.29 3.76
C VAL A 9 -7.86 0.60 4.43
N GLU A 10 -8.21 1.88 4.44
CA GLU A 10 -9.51 2.38 4.93
C GLU A 10 -10.44 2.74 3.77
N LYS A 11 -9.88 3.18 2.64
CA LYS A 11 -10.64 3.53 1.44
C LYS A 11 -9.84 3.28 0.18
N LEU A 12 -10.44 2.61 -0.79
CA LEU A 12 -9.94 2.45 -2.16
C LEU A 12 -10.61 3.46 -3.09
N SER A 13 -9.87 4.02 -4.04
CA SER A 13 -10.43 4.86 -5.11
C SER A 13 -9.68 4.60 -6.41
N VAL A 14 -10.40 4.03 -7.38
CA VAL A 14 -9.89 3.69 -8.72
C VAL A 14 -9.79 4.96 -9.55
N ILE A 15 -8.64 5.19 -10.19
CA ILE A 15 -8.40 6.36 -11.06
C ILE A 15 -8.49 5.92 -12.52
N THR A 16 -7.79 4.85 -12.87
CA THR A 16 -7.83 4.16 -14.16
C THR A 16 -7.77 2.65 -13.95
N GLU A 17 -7.77 1.86 -15.04
CA GLU A 17 -7.59 0.40 -14.97
C GLU A 17 -6.27 -0.02 -14.31
N ASN A 18 -5.21 0.81 -14.46
CA ASN A 18 -3.86 0.51 -13.99
C ASN A 18 -3.37 1.46 -12.89
N THR A 19 -4.20 2.39 -12.43
CA THR A 19 -3.83 3.33 -11.38
C THR A 19 -4.97 3.53 -10.40
N PHE A 20 -4.63 3.50 -9.13
CA PHE A 20 -5.59 3.66 -8.05
C PHE A 20 -4.92 4.30 -6.84
N SER A 21 -5.75 4.78 -5.93
CA SER A 21 -5.31 5.33 -4.67
C SER A 21 -5.92 4.56 -3.50
N VAL A 22 -5.16 4.43 -2.42
CA VAL A 22 -5.67 3.92 -1.16
C VAL A 22 -5.39 4.94 -0.06
N ALA A 23 -6.43 5.30 0.69
CA ALA A 23 -6.27 6.03 1.94
C ALA A 23 -6.23 5.02 3.10
N GLY A 24 -5.38 5.29 4.07
CA GLY A 24 -5.20 4.36 5.19
C GLY A 24 -4.06 4.74 6.12
N ARG A 25 -3.61 3.77 6.91
CA ARG A 25 -2.60 3.95 7.95
C ARG A 25 -1.52 2.89 7.86
N MET A 26 -0.28 3.33 8.07
CA MET A 26 0.85 2.44 8.30
C MET A 26 0.76 1.79 9.69
N ILE A 27 0.63 0.47 9.78
CA ILE A 27 0.38 -0.24 11.05
C ILE A 27 1.52 -1.17 11.51
N ALA A 28 2.43 -1.56 10.61
CA ALA A 28 3.56 -2.43 10.96
C ALA A 28 4.73 -2.29 9.99
N GLY A 29 5.93 -2.67 10.45
CA GLY A 29 7.16 -2.65 9.67
C GLY A 29 7.93 -1.33 9.75
N ASP A 30 8.91 -1.20 8.88
CA ASP A 30 9.76 0.00 8.71
C ASP A 30 9.13 0.98 7.70
N ILE A 31 9.69 2.18 7.55
CA ILE A 31 9.22 3.26 6.68
C ILE A 31 8.94 2.77 5.25
N ILE A 32 7.76 3.12 4.70
CA ILE A 32 7.46 2.89 3.28
C ILE A 32 7.93 4.08 2.47
N HIS A 33 8.76 3.83 1.46
CA HIS A 33 9.28 4.87 0.56
C HIS A 33 8.54 4.86 -0.78
N LYS A 34 8.37 6.05 -1.36
CA LYS A 34 7.96 6.18 -2.76
C LYS A 34 8.90 5.36 -3.66
N GLY A 35 8.31 4.65 -4.62
CA GLY A 35 9.00 3.74 -5.53
C GLY A 35 9.04 2.30 -5.06
N GLU A 36 8.72 1.99 -3.80
CA GLU A 36 8.62 0.61 -3.34
C GLU A 36 7.44 -0.13 -3.98
N VAL A 37 7.55 -1.46 -4.01
CA VAL A 37 6.55 -2.35 -4.61
C VAL A 37 5.85 -3.14 -3.50
N PHE A 38 4.52 -3.04 -3.48
CA PHE A 38 3.68 -3.93 -2.69
C PHE A 38 3.54 -5.25 -3.44
N ASN A 39 3.89 -6.33 -2.75
CA ASN A 39 3.95 -7.68 -3.32
C ASN A 39 2.70 -8.50 -2.96
N LEU A 40 1.97 -8.08 -1.94
CA LEU A 40 0.84 -8.81 -1.39
C LEU A 40 -0.28 -7.86 -1.02
N ILE A 41 -1.51 -8.31 -1.24
CA ILE A 41 -2.72 -7.72 -0.65
C ILE A 41 -3.41 -8.74 0.23
N LYS A 42 -4.06 -8.25 1.28
CA LYS A 42 -5.03 -9.01 2.06
C LYS A 42 -6.42 -8.49 1.76
N MET A 43 -7.32 -9.40 1.41
CA MET A 43 -8.73 -9.10 1.17
C MET A 43 -9.55 -9.22 2.47
N ASP A 44 -10.80 -8.77 2.43
CA ASP A 44 -11.69 -8.81 3.61
C ASP A 44 -11.96 -10.22 4.14
N ASN A 45 -11.98 -11.21 3.26
CA ASN A 45 -12.08 -12.62 3.62
C ASN A 45 -10.77 -13.21 4.18
N ASN A 46 -9.79 -12.36 4.51
CA ASN A 46 -8.43 -12.71 4.95
C ASN A 46 -7.60 -13.52 3.93
N THR A 47 -8.02 -13.59 2.66
CA THR A 47 -7.19 -14.19 1.60
C THR A 47 -6.02 -13.28 1.29
N LEU A 48 -4.83 -13.86 1.15
CA LEU A 48 -3.64 -13.19 0.65
C LEU A 48 -3.48 -13.44 -0.85
N VAL A 49 -3.26 -12.39 -1.61
CA VAL A 49 -3.09 -12.45 -3.07
C VAL A 49 -1.81 -11.72 -3.44
N GLU A 50 -1.01 -12.35 -4.31
CA GLU A 50 0.20 -11.75 -4.88
C GLU A 50 -0.17 -10.68 -5.90
N VAL A 51 0.53 -9.55 -5.81
CA VAL A 51 0.32 -8.38 -6.65
C VAL A 51 1.66 -7.75 -6.97
N ASN A 52 1.66 -6.83 -7.93
CA ASN A 52 2.81 -6.01 -8.23
C ASN A 52 2.37 -4.56 -8.37
N PHE A 53 2.25 -3.88 -7.22
CA PHE A 53 1.80 -2.49 -7.17
C PHE A 53 2.96 -1.57 -6.84
N THR A 54 3.33 -0.72 -7.79
CA THR A 54 4.40 0.25 -7.59
C THR A 54 3.85 1.52 -6.95
N LEU A 55 4.45 1.96 -5.84
CA LEU A 55 4.09 3.20 -5.16
C LEU A 55 4.64 4.41 -5.92
N LYS A 56 3.77 5.15 -6.61
CA LYS A 56 4.17 6.31 -7.43
C LYS A 56 4.18 7.61 -6.64
N GLN A 57 3.29 7.75 -5.67
CA GLN A 57 3.16 8.97 -4.88
C GLN A 57 2.55 8.68 -3.52
N ILE A 58 2.99 9.44 -2.52
CA ILE A 58 2.44 9.45 -1.17
C ILE A 58 1.94 10.87 -0.92
N GLU A 59 0.74 11.01 -0.39
CA GLU A 59 0.19 12.27 0.08
C GLU A 59 -0.20 12.21 1.55
N MET A 60 0.19 13.23 2.31
CA MET A 60 -0.28 13.47 3.67
C MET A 60 -0.72 14.93 3.80
N TYR A 61 -1.91 15.15 4.35
CA TYR A 61 -2.48 16.50 4.56
C TYR A 61 -2.47 17.38 3.29
N GLY A 62 -2.73 16.79 2.13
CA GLY A 62 -2.75 17.48 0.83
C GLY A 62 -1.37 17.86 0.28
N ARG A 63 -0.29 17.30 0.85
CA ARG A 63 1.08 17.50 0.36
C ARG A 63 1.70 16.18 -0.07
N SER A 64 2.39 16.21 -1.21
CA SER A 64 3.20 15.07 -1.63
C SER A 64 4.46 14.96 -0.77
N ILE A 65 4.79 13.73 -0.37
CA ILE A 65 5.95 13.39 0.45
C ILE A 65 6.64 12.14 -0.12
N ASP A 66 7.87 11.89 0.33
CA ASP A 66 8.69 10.79 -0.18
C ASP A 66 8.54 9.47 0.60
N PHE A 67 7.97 9.51 1.81
CA PHE A 67 7.84 8.33 2.67
C PHE A 67 6.71 8.45 3.70
N ILE A 68 6.27 7.32 4.25
CA ILE A 68 5.30 7.24 5.34
C ILE A 68 5.79 6.29 6.44
N ASP A 69 5.74 6.76 7.69
CA ASP A 69 6.22 6.03 8.85
C ASP A 69 5.07 5.37 9.65
N ILE A 70 5.41 4.45 10.54
CA ILE A 70 4.45 3.72 11.38
C ILE A 70 3.57 4.67 12.20
N GLY A 71 2.27 4.37 12.23
CA GLY A 71 1.26 5.19 12.89
C GLY A 71 0.76 6.37 12.06
N CYS A 72 1.44 6.75 10.97
CA CYS A 72 0.99 7.81 10.08
C CYS A 72 -0.18 7.36 9.18
N THR A 73 -1.08 8.31 8.92
CA THR A 73 -2.18 8.18 7.96
C THR A 73 -1.84 8.95 6.70
N GLY A 74 -2.13 8.38 5.54
CA GLY A 74 -1.88 9.03 4.25
C GLY A 74 -2.66 8.40 3.11
N VAL A 75 -2.46 8.94 1.92
CA VAL A 75 -2.98 8.41 0.66
C VAL A 75 -1.81 7.92 -0.18
N LEU A 76 -1.86 6.67 -0.59
CA LEU A 76 -0.88 6.04 -1.48
C LEU A 76 -1.47 5.97 -2.88
N PHE A 77 -0.71 6.41 -3.87
CA PHE A 77 -1.05 6.29 -5.28
C PHE A 77 -0.21 5.18 -5.90
N LEU A 78 -0.90 4.17 -6.43
CA LEU A 78 -0.33 2.91 -6.85
C LEU A 78 -0.57 2.71 -8.35
N GLU A 79 0.42 2.09 -8.99
CA GLU A 79 0.35 1.65 -10.37
C GLU A 79 0.43 0.12 -10.43
N GLY A 80 -0.49 -0.49 -11.15
CA GLY A 80 -0.66 -1.92 -11.32
C GLY A 80 -2.12 -2.26 -11.59
N GLU A 81 -2.40 -3.51 -11.97
CA GLU A 81 -3.75 -3.96 -12.29
C GLU A 81 -4.66 -3.79 -11.06
N CYS A 82 -5.58 -2.83 -11.12
CA CYS A 82 -6.37 -2.46 -9.96
C CYS A 82 -7.31 -3.62 -9.58
N PRO A 83 -7.23 -4.15 -8.35
CA PRO A 83 -8.20 -5.14 -7.92
C PRO A 83 -9.55 -4.44 -7.80
N THR A 84 -10.57 -4.97 -8.47
CA THR A 84 -11.95 -4.46 -8.40
C THR A 84 -12.62 -4.77 -7.05
N THR A 85 -11.91 -5.51 -6.18
CA THR A 85 -12.33 -5.98 -4.85
C THR A 85 -11.79 -5.11 -3.73
N GLN A 86 -12.46 -5.13 -2.57
CA GLN A 86 -12.01 -4.42 -1.37
C GLN A 86 -10.67 -4.99 -0.84
N ILE A 87 -9.67 -4.11 -0.77
CA ILE A 87 -8.36 -4.37 -0.17
C ILE A 87 -8.44 -3.96 1.30
N LYS A 88 -7.97 -4.82 2.20
CA LYS A 88 -7.90 -4.56 3.64
C LYS A 88 -6.50 -4.15 4.09
N GLU A 89 -5.47 -4.82 3.59
CA GLU A 89 -4.06 -4.52 3.90
C GLU A 89 -3.23 -4.60 2.61
N LEU A 90 -2.34 -3.64 2.41
CA LEU A 90 -1.25 -3.71 1.45
C LEU A 90 0.03 -4.08 2.18
N ILE A 91 0.79 -5.02 1.61
CA ILE A 91 1.93 -5.63 2.29
C ILE A 91 3.16 -5.61 1.37
N ILE A 92 4.24 -5.01 1.86
CA ILE A 92 5.59 -5.20 1.29
C ILE A 92 6.21 -6.35 2.08
N ALA A 93 6.23 -7.52 1.46
CA ALA A 93 6.88 -8.69 2.02
C ALA A 93 8.38 -8.42 2.19
N ALA A 94 8.88 -8.70 3.38
CA ALA A 94 10.30 -8.72 3.66
C ALA A 94 10.97 -9.79 2.77
N GLN A 95 11.91 -9.38 1.93
CA GLN A 95 12.70 -10.36 1.17
C GLN A 95 13.51 -11.19 2.16
N THR A 96 13.24 -12.50 2.19
CA THR A 96 14.07 -13.45 2.91
C THR A 96 15.23 -13.75 1.96
N ILE A 97 16.40 -13.20 2.26
CA ILE A 97 17.66 -13.52 1.56
C ILE A 97 18.08 -14.94 1.93
#